data_AF-A0A9E0WKW5-F1
#
_entry.id   AF-A0A9E0WKW5-F1
#
_cell.length_a   1.000
_cell.length_b   1.000
_cell.length_c   1.000
_cell.angle_alpha   90.00
_cell.angle_beta   90.00
_cell.angle_gamma   90.00
#
_symmetry.space_group_name_H-M   'P 1'
#
loop_
_entity.id
_entity.type
_entity.pdbx_description
1 polymer ?
#
loop_
_entity_poly.entity_id
_entity_poly.type
_entity_poly.pdbx_seq_one_letter_code
_entity_poly.pdbx_strand_id
1 'polypeptide(L)'
;MKKNSVIIIGLVLLLLSCGNKVASDADVIKTIDSYRSKVDNDQSLTKKTTEGALTDEEGYEDIGRFEYSVFFNQNPRALYKITNKEITDQTISESYYFQDHNLVFIEKTKSGSTPQKMYTKGDKNVLSSSQINDDDIEVLLKKARRFKNAFYRSE
;
A
#
# COMPACT_ATOMS: atom_id res chain seq x y z
N MET A 1 -57.90 27.23 41.53
CA MET A 1 -57.24 27.73 40.29
C MET A 1 -55.82 28.10 40.69
N LYS A 2 -54.70 27.59 40.17
CA LYS A 2 -54.36 26.89 38.92
C LYS A 2 -53.64 25.55 39.22
N LYS A 3 -53.78 24.61 38.28
CA LYS A 3 -53.13 23.30 38.24
C LYS A 3 -51.70 23.38 37.69
N ASN A 4 -50.98 22.27 37.88
CA ASN A 4 -49.96 21.62 37.04
C ASN A 4 -48.57 21.58 37.69
N SER A 5 -47.78 20.51 37.64
CA SER A 5 -47.96 19.08 37.33
C SER A 5 -46.60 18.44 37.63
N VAL A 6 -46.65 17.16 37.97
CA VAL A 6 -45.59 16.17 38.26
C VAL A 6 -44.50 16.11 37.16
N ILE A 7 -43.29 15.61 37.49
CA ILE A 7 -42.64 14.43 36.87
C ILE A 7 -41.16 14.30 37.28
N ILE A 8 -40.90 13.26 38.08
CA ILE A 8 -39.64 12.51 38.23
C ILE A 8 -39.25 11.97 36.86
N ILE A 9 -37.99 12.03 36.42
CA ILE A 9 -37.31 10.97 35.65
C ILE A 9 -35.82 11.32 35.53
N GLY A 10 -35.00 10.35 35.91
CA GLY A 10 -33.54 10.42 35.86
C GLY A 10 -32.99 10.52 34.45
N LEU A 11 -31.91 11.27 34.32
CA LEU A 11 -31.03 11.19 33.16
C LEU A 11 -29.74 10.53 33.62
N VAL A 12 -29.77 9.20 33.68
CA VAL A 12 -28.56 8.37 33.67
C VAL A 12 -27.90 8.64 32.32
N LEU A 13 -26.89 9.50 32.33
CA LEU A 13 -25.93 9.67 31.24
C LEU A 13 -25.14 8.37 31.11
N LEU A 14 -25.73 7.39 30.42
CA LEU A 14 -25.00 6.28 29.82
C LEU A 14 -24.08 6.89 28.76
N LEU A 15 -22.90 7.29 29.19
CA LEU A 15 -21.75 7.42 28.31
C LEU A 15 -21.48 6.02 27.77
N LEU A 16 -22.15 5.68 26.67
CA LEU A 16 -21.73 4.62 25.77
C LEU A 16 -20.40 5.08 25.16
N SER A 17 -19.36 4.95 25.96
CA SER A 17 -17.99 4.78 25.50
C SER A 17 -17.96 3.45 24.75
N CYS A 18 -18.47 3.45 23.51
CA CYS A 18 -17.96 2.58 22.47
C CYS A 18 -16.52 3.02 22.21
N GLY A 19 -15.62 2.66 23.13
CA GLY A 19 -14.20 2.78 22.89
C GLY A 19 -13.91 1.87 21.70
N ASN A 20 -13.60 2.47 20.55
CA ASN A 20 -13.20 1.69 19.38
C ASN A 20 -12.06 0.79 19.80
N LYS A 21 -12.27 -0.53 19.73
CA LYS A 21 -11.24 -1.52 19.99
C LYS A 21 -10.10 -1.24 19.02
N VAL A 22 -8.96 -0.80 19.53
CA VAL A 22 -7.75 -0.59 18.72
C VAL A 22 -7.36 -1.96 18.16
N ALA A 23 -7.37 -2.10 16.84
CA ALA A 23 -6.97 -3.32 16.17
C ALA A 23 -5.50 -3.62 16.46
N SER A 24 -5.16 -4.89 16.70
CA SER A 24 -3.76 -5.31 16.88
C SER A 24 -3.03 -5.31 15.54
N ASP A 25 -1.69 -5.23 15.55
CA ASP A 25 -0.90 -5.29 14.31
C ASP A 25 -1.14 -6.59 13.53
N ALA A 26 -1.39 -7.70 14.23
CA ALA A 26 -1.76 -8.96 13.60
C ALA A 26 -3.11 -8.89 12.85
N ASP A 27 -4.11 -8.19 13.41
CA ASP A 27 -5.39 -7.96 12.74
C ASP A 27 -5.24 -7.06 11.51
N VAL A 28 -4.34 -6.07 11.59
CA VAL A 28 -4.03 -5.17 10.47
C VAL A 28 -3.34 -5.96 9.35
N ILE A 29 -2.33 -6.77 9.66
CA ILE A 29 -1.62 -7.64 8.70
C ILE A 29 -2.61 -8.56 7.97
N LYS A 30 -3.51 -9.22 8.71
CA LYS A 30 -4.53 -10.10 8.11
C LYS A 30 -5.47 -9.36 7.16
N THR A 31 -5.88 -8.15 7.56
CA THR A 31 -6.68 -7.26 6.70
C THR A 31 -5.93 -6.90 5.42
N ILE A 32 -4.65 -6.56 5.52
CA ILE A 32 -3.78 -6.24 4.38
C ILE A 32 -3.63 -7.45 3.45
N ASP A 33 -3.41 -8.66 3.96
CA ASP A 33 -3.29 -9.87 3.15
C ASP A 33 -4.61 -10.19 2.40
N SER A 34 -5.75 -9.98 3.06
CA SER A 34 -7.06 -10.11 2.42
C SER A 34 -7.26 -9.07 1.32
N TYR A 35 -6.89 -7.81 1.59
CA TYR A 35 -6.94 -6.72 0.61
C TYR A 35 -6.05 -7.03 -0.61
N ARG A 36 -4.80 -7.43 -0.38
CA ARG A 36 -3.85 -7.84 -1.43
C ARG A 36 -4.45 -8.89 -2.34
N SER A 37 -5.01 -9.93 -1.73
CA SER A 37 -5.64 -11.04 -2.47
C SER A 37 -6.83 -10.56 -3.31
N LYS A 38 -7.62 -9.59 -2.83
CA LYS A 38 -8.70 -9.00 -3.63
C LYS A 38 -8.15 -8.25 -4.83
N VAL A 39 -7.16 -7.39 -4.63
CA VAL A 39 -6.52 -6.61 -5.72
C VAL A 39 -5.91 -7.53 -6.77
N ASP A 40 -5.24 -8.62 -6.37
CA ASP A 40 -4.61 -9.57 -7.29
C ASP A 40 -5.62 -10.32 -8.18
N ASN A 41 -6.85 -10.51 -7.68
CA ASN A 41 -7.91 -11.21 -8.39
C ASN A 41 -8.91 -10.26 -9.08
N ASP A 42 -8.73 -8.95 -8.94
CA ASP A 42 -9.64 -7.95 -9.52
C ASP A 42 -9.30 -7.67 -10.98
N GLN A 43 -10.05 -8.32 -11.88
CA GLN A 43 -9.93 -8.14 -13.32
C GLN A 43 -10.56 -6.85 -13.85
N SER A 44 -11.25 -6.08 -13.00
CA SER A 44 -11.86 -4.81 -13.39
C SER A 44 -10.88 -3.64 -13.37
N LEU A 45 -9.72 -3.80 -12.71
CA LEU A 45 -8.70 -2.77 -12.64
C LEU A 45 -8.08 -2.48 -14.02
N THR A 46 -7.92 -1.20 -14.34
CA THR A 46 -7.15 -0.81 -15.52
C THR A 46 -5.67 -1.08 -15.28
N LYS A 47 -5.02 -1.79 -16.21
CA LYS A 47 -3.57 -1.99 -16.24
C LYS A 47 -2.93 -1.08 -17.29
N LYS A 48 -1.93 -0.30 -16.91
CA LYS A 48 -1.03 0.40 -17.84
C LYS A 48 0.40 -0.06 -17.60
N THR A 49 1.07 -0.52 -18.66
CA THR A 49 2.46 -1.01 -18.59
C THR A 49 3.39 -0.02 -19.28
N THR A 50 4.59 0.13 -18.74
CA THR A 50 5.67 0.93 -19.28
C THR A 50 6.96 0.12 -19.18
N GLU A 51 7.73 0.14 -20.25
CA GLU A 51 8.99 -0.59 -20.38
C GLU A 51 10.09 0.39 -20.79
N GLY A 52 11.33 0.06 -20.45
CA GLY A 52 12.49 0.85 -20.85
C GLY A 52 13.81 0.19 -20.51
N ALA A 53 14.90 0.85 -20.90
CA ALA A 53 16.25 0.46 -20.54
C ALA A 53 16.59 0.91 -19.11
N LEU A 54 17.42 0.12 -18.43
CA LEU A 54 18.18 0.57 -17.27
C LEU A 54 19.57 0.94 -17.77
N THR A 55 20.02 2.14 -17.44
CA THR A 55 21.36 2.62 -17.82
C THR A 55 22.29 2.65 -16.61
N ASP A 56 23.59 2.73 -16.86
CA ASP A 56 24.58 3.15 -15.86
C ASP A 56 24.27 4.55 -15.29
N GLU A 57 25.05 4.96 -14.29
CA GLU A 57 24.82 6.24 -13.59
C GLU A 57 24.99 7.44 -14.54
N GLU A 58 25.86 7.30 -15.54
CA GLU A 58 26.14 8.30 -16.55
C GLU A 58 25.10 8.36 -17.69
N GLY A 59 24.30 7.30 -17.86
CA GLY A 59 23.29 7.19 -18.90
C GLY A 59 23.82 6.75 -20.28
N TYR A 60 25.03 6.18 -20.34
CA TYR A 60 25.70 5.83 -21.59
C TYR A 60 25.56 4.37 -21.97
N GLU A 61 25.61 3.46 -20.99
CA GLU A 61 25.53 2.02 -21.24
C GLU A 61 24.20 1.42 -20.75
N ASP A 62 23.58 0.61 -21.60
CA ASP A 62 22.44 -0.21 -21.22
C ASP A 62 22.91 -1.37 -20.32
N ILE A 63 22.55 -1.32 -19.04
CA ILE A 63 22.90 -2.34 -18.04
C ILE A 63 21.74 -3.32 -17.76
N GLY A 64 20.58 -3.09 -18.38
CA GLY A 64 19.43 -3.95 -18.25
C GLY A 64 18.15 -3.32 -18.79
N ARG A 65 17.01 -3.81 -18.30
CA ARG A 65 15.69 -3.28 -18.65
C ARG A 65 14.75 -3.29 -17.46
N PHE A 66 13.74 -2.44 -17.52
CA PHE A 66 12.65 -2.47 -16.56
C PHE A 66 11.30 -2.62 -17.27
N GLU A 67 10.34 -3.20 -16.56
CA GLU A 67 8.92 -3.17 -16.87
C GLU A 67 8.19 -2.79 -15.57
N TYR A 68 7.38 -1.74 -15.59
CA TYR A 68 6.46 -1.48 -14.50
C TYR A 68 5.02 -1.37 -14.99
N SER A 69 4.10 -1.88 -14.20
CA SER A 69 2.67 -1.83 -14.48
C SER A 69 1.92 -1.16 -13.34
N VAL A 70 0.96 -0.30 -13.69
CA VAL A 70 0.09 0.42 -12.76
C VAL A 70 -1.33 -0.14 -12.88
N PHE A 71 -1.91 -0.50 -11.74
CA PHE A 71 -3.27 -1.04 -11.61
C PHE A 71 -4.14 -0.04 -10.86
N PHE A 72 -5.17 0.48 -11.53
CA PHE A 72 -5.97 1.60 -11.03
C PHE A 72 -7.41 1.60 -11.56
N ASN A 73 -8.29 2.35 -10.89
CA ASN A 73 -9.59 2.74 -11.41
C ASN A 73 -9.54 4.16 -11.97
N GLN A 74 -10.31 4.45 -13.02
CA GLN A 74 -10.40 5.79 -13.62
C GLN A 74 -11.41 6.69 -12.90
N ASN A 75 -12.50 6.13 -12.37
CA ASN A 75 -13.56 6.89 -11.70
C ASN A 75 -14.11 6.14 -10.46
N PRO A 76 -13.77 6.57 -9.23
CA PRO A 76 -12.79 7.61 -8.92
C PRO A 76 -11.38 7.17 -9.34
N ARG A 77 -10.49 8.13 -9.63
CA ARG A 77 -9.09 7.85 -9.91
C ARG A 77 -8.41 7.33 -8.64
N ALA A 78 -8.18 6.03 -8.58
CA ALA A 78 -7.63 5.38 -7.39
C ALA A 78 -6.56 4.36 -7.77
N LEU A 79 -5.38 4.50 -7.16
CA LEU A 79 -4.25 3.58 -7.29
C LEU A 79 -4.40 2.38 -6.35
N TYR A 80 -4.28 1.16 -6.88
CA TYR A 80 -4.38 -0.07 -6.10
C TYR A 80 -3.06 -0.82 -6.00
N LYS A 81 -2.35 -0.94 -7.12
CA LYS A 81 -1.11 -1.71 -7.18
C LYS A 81 -0.15 -1.14 -8.23
N ILE A 82 1.13 -1.20 -7.94
CA ILE A 82 2.20 -1.08 -8.93
C ILE A 82 3.06 -2.34 -8.85
N THR A 83 3.38 -2.91 -9.99
CA THR A 83 4.44 -3.92 -10.10
C THR A 83 5.63 -3.30 -10.82
N ASN A 84 6.83 -3.50 -10.32
CA ASN A 84 8.08 -3.10 -10.95
C ASN A 84 8.96 -4.34 -11.13
N LYS A 85 9.56 -4.51 -12.30
CA LYS A 85 10.44 -5.62 -12.61
C LYS A 85 11.69 -5.06 -13.27
N GLU A 86 12.82 -5.23 -12.60
CA GLU A 86 14.15 -4.85 -13.10
C GLU A 86 14.88 -6.13 -13.49
N ILE A 87 15.45 -6.15 -14.70
CA ILE A 87 16.13 -7.31 -15.28
C ILE A 87 17.54 -6.86 -15.67
N THR A 88 18.51 -7.27 -14.86
CA THR A 88 19.95 -7.16 -15.13
C THR A 88 20.53 -8.57 -15.26
N ASP A 89 21.72 -8.83 -14.70
CA ASP A 89 22.22 -10.15 -14.36
C ASP A 89 21.27 -10.95 -13.42
N GLN A 90 20.45 -10.23 -12.65
CA GLN A 90 19.44 -10.78 -11.76
C GLN A 90 18.10 -10.08 -12.01
N THR A 91 17.00 -10.81 -11.86
CA THR A 91 15.67 -10.20 -11.89
C THR A 91 15.23 -9.86 -10.48
N ILE A 92 14.84 -8.60 -10.29
CA ILE A 92 14.19 -8.10 -9.08
C ILE A 92 12.75 -7.75 -9.45
N SER A 93 11.79 -8.32 -8.74
CA SER A 93 10.37 -8.05 -8.89
C SER A 93 9.82 -7.45 -7.60
N GLU A 94 9.16 -6.31 -7.70
CA GLU A 94 8.60 -5.56 -6.59
C GLU A 94 7.10 -5.34 -6.84
N SER A 95 6.27 -5.53 -5.83
CA SER A 95 4.85 -5.18 -5.86
C SER A 95 4.53 -4.25 -4.71
N TYR A 96 3.91 -3.11 -5.03
CA TYR A 96 3.52 -2.06 -4.09
C TYR A 96 2.00 -1.95 -4.08
N TYR A 97 1.37 -2.10 -2.93
CA TYR A 97 -0.08 -2.06 -2.78
C TYR A 97 -0.50 -0.82 -2.01
N PHE A 98 -1.52 -0.16 -2.53
CA PHE A 98 -2.03 1.10 -2.01
C PHE A 98 -3.50 0.95 -1.66
N GLN A 99 -3.91 1.44 -0.51
CA GLN A 99 -5.30 1.51 -0.07
C GLN A 99 -5.58 2.91 0.42
N ASP A 100 -6.65 3.55 -0.04
CA ASP A 100 -7.02 4.93 0.34
C ASP A 100 -5.85 5.91 0.22
N HIS A 101 -5.13 5.86 -0.91
CA HIS A 101 -3.94 6.67 -1.22
C HIS A 101 -2.68 6.40 -0.36
N ASN A 102 -2.75 5.41 0.53
CA ASN A 102 -1.67 5.05 1.44
C ASN A 102 -1.01 3.74 1.01
N LEU A 103 0.32 3.69 1.08
CA LEU A 103 1.04 2.43 1.00
C LEU A 103 0.62 1.52 2.17
N VAL A 104 0.31 0.25 1.87
CA VAL A 104 -0.06 -0.75 2.88
C VAL A 104 0.82 -1.99 2.84
N PHE A 105 1.37 -2.36 1.67
CA PHE A 105 2.17 -3.56 1.53
C PHE A 105 3.20 -3.45 0.42
N ILE A 106 4.37 -4.04 0.64
CA ILE A 106 5.40 -4.26 -0.37
C ILE A 106 5.83 -5.73 -0.35
N GLU A 107 5.97 -6.33 -1.53
CA GLU A 107 6.64 -7.61 -1.72
C GLU A 107 7.80 -7.43 -2.69
N LYS A 108 9.00 -7.86 -2.30
CA LYS A 108 10.21 -7.87 -3.13
C LYS A 108 10.66 -9.31 -3.30
N THR A 109 10.88 -9.72 -4.54
CA THR A 109 11.38 -11.05 -4.88
C THR A 109 12.59 -10.89 -5.78
N LYS A 110 13.69 -11.55 -5.43
CA LYS A 110 14.86 -11.69 -6.28
C LYS A 110 14.82 -13.09 -6.91
N SER A 111 15.27 -13.23 -8.16
CA SER A 111 15.31 -14.54 -8.82
C SER A 111 15.96 -15.60 -7.94
N GLY A 112 15.24 -16.68 -7.66
CA GLY A 112 15.70 -17.79 -6.83
C GLY A 112 15.69 -17.54 -5.31
N SER A 113 15.15 -16.42 -4.84
CA SER A 113 15.02 -16.11 -3.41
C SER A 113 13.58 -16.29 -2.90
N THR A 114 13.44 -16.41 -1.59
CA THR A 114 12.14 -16.27 -0.93
C THR A 114 11.62 -14.83 -1.08
N PRO A 115 10.30 -14.63 -1.25
CA PRO A 115 9.71 -13.30 -1.25
C PRO A 115 9.90 -12.61 0.10
N GLN A 116 10.46 -11.41 0.06
CA GLN A 116 10.57 -10.50 1.20
C GLN A 116 9.31 -9.65 1.28
N LYS A 117 8.77 -9.44 2.49
CA LYS A 117 7.50 -8.76 2.70
C LYS A 117 7.64 -7.60 3.68
N MET A 118 6.94 -6.51 3.41
CA MET A 118 6.84 -5.37 4.29
C MET A 118 5.39 -4.90 4.40
N TYR A 119 4.90 -4.83 5.63
CA TYR A 119 3.59 -4.30 5.99
C TYR A 119 3.77 -2.87 6.51
N THR A 120 2.92 -1.96 6.05
CA THR A 120 3.04 -0.54 6.36
C THR A 120 1.71 0.04 6.80
N LYS A 121 1.78 1.14 7.56
CA LYS A 121 0.64 1.99 7.91
C LYS A 121 0.89 3.37 7.33
N GLY A 122 0.60 3.52 6.04
CA GLY A 122 0.94 4.71 5.26
C GLY A 122 2.40 4.71 4.82
N ASP A 123 2.81 5.81 4.18
CA ASP A 123 4.06 5.86 3.39
C ASP A 123 5.37 5.85 4.20
N LYS A 124 5.30 5.84 5.53
CA LYS A 124 6.46 6.01 6.42
C LYS A 124 6.56 4.96 7.53
N ASN A 125 5.43 4.48 8.04
CA ASN A 125 5.42 3.62 9.22
C ASN A 125 5.44 2.15 8.79
N VAL A 126 6.53 1.45 9.10
CA VAL A 126 6.65 0.00 8.91
C VAL A 126 6.04 -0.68 10.14
N LEU A 127 5.05 -1.55 9.92
CA LEU A 127 4.44 -2.37 10.96
C LEU A 127 5.24 -3.66 11.17
N SER A 128 5.69 -4.26 10.07
CA SER A 128 6.45 -5.50 10.08
C SER A 128 7.22 -5.62 8.77
N SER A 129 8.46 -6.11 8.84
CA SER A 129 9.24 -6.51 7.68
C SER A 129 9.83 -7.90 7.93
N SER A 130 9.88 -8.72 6.89
CA SER A 130 10.51 -10.05 6.94
C SER A 130 11.65 -10.09 5.95
N GLN A 131 12.86 -10.34 6.47
CA GLN A 131 14.08 -10.54 5.68
C GLN A 131 14.50 -9.31 4.84
N ILE A 132 14.13 -8.09 5.25
CA ILE A 132 14.52 -6.83 4.59
C ILE A 132 15.40 -6.03 5.56
N ASN A 133 16.56 -5.57 5.10
CA ASN A 133 17.44 -4.69 5.89
C ASN A 133 16.98 -3.22 5.81
N ASP A 134 17.49 -2.37 6.70
CA ASP A 134 17.04 -0.98 6.82
C ASP A 134 17.31 -0.14 5.56
N ASP A 135 18.43 -0.38 4.88
CA ASP A 135 18.79 0.31 3.63
C ASP A 135 17.79 -0.03 2.51
N ASP A 136 17.45 -1.31 2.36
CA ASP A 136 16.43 -1.77 1.41
C ASP A 136 15.04 -1.20 1.75
N ILE A 137 14.68 -1.10 3.04
CA ILE A 137 13.42 -0.48 3.47
C ILE A 137 13.35 0.95 2.97
N GLU A 138 14.41 1.74 3.17
CA GLU A 138 14.41 3.15 2.76
C GLU A 138 14.26 3.29 1.24
N VAL A 139 14.99 2.47 0.48
CA VAL A 139 14.92 2.43 -0.99
C VAL A 139 13.51 2.08 -1.46
N LEU A 140 12.90 1.03 -0.92
CA LEU A 140 11.56 0.60 -1.29
C LEU A 140 10.50 1.66 -0.96
N LEU A 141 10.58 2.31 0.21
CA LEU A 141 9.67 3.40 0.56
C LEU A 141 9.86 4.63 -0.34
N LYS A 142 11.09 4.92 -0.79
CA LYS A 142 11.37 6.00 -1.75
C LYS A 142 10.79 5.65 -3.13
N LYS A 143 10.99 4.43 -3.63
CA LYS A 143 10.40 3.95 -4.89
C LYS A 143 8.87 4.03 -4.85
N ALA A 144 8.23 3.50 -3.81
CA ALA A 144 6.78 3.56 -3.62
C ALA A 144 6.24 5.00 -3.70
N ARG A 145 6.92 5.95 -3.03
CA ARG A 145 6.58 7.37 -3.09
C ARG A 145 6.73 7.96 -4.49
N ARG A 146 7.83 7.64 -5.21
CA ARG A 146 8.05 8.09 -6.59
C ARG A 146 6.95 7.59 -7.51
N PHE A 147 6.63 6.30 -7.48
CA PHE A 147 5.57 5.73 -8.32
C PHE A 147 4.20 6.32 -8.00
N LYS A 148 3.85 6.44 -6.71
CA LYS A 148 2.59 7.06 -6.29
C LYS A 148 2.49 8.50 -6.78
N ASN A 149 3.55 9.29 -6.61
CA ASN A 149 3.58 10.68 -7.06
C ASN A 149 3.47 10.78 -8.58
N ALA A 150 4.17 9.93 -9.34
CA ALA A 150 4.06 9.90 -10.80
C ALA A 150 2.62 9.55 -11.26
N PHE A 151 1.96 8.61 -10.57
CA PHE A 151 0.57 8.27 -10.85
C PHE A 151 -0.36 9.45 -10.61
N TYR A 152 -0.25 10.20 -9.50
CA TYR A 152 -1.17 11.31 -9.23
C TYR A 152 -0.78 12.64 -9.89
N ARG A 153 0.47 12.80 -10.38
CA ARG A 153 0.92 13.99 -11.12
C ARG A 153 0.65 13.95 -12.62
N SER A 154 0.38 12.78 -13.19
CA SER A 154 0.13 12.61 -14.63
C SER A 154 -1.30 13.02 -15.02
N GLU A 155 -1.73 14.19 -14.56
CA GLU A 155 -2.93 14.93 -14.99
C GLU A 155 -2.55 16.30 -15.52
#